data_AF-A0A946KWV5-F1
#
_entry.id   AF-A0A946KWV5-F1
#
_cell.length_a   1.000
_cell.length_b   1.000
_cell.length_c   1.000
_cell.angle_alpha   90.00
_cell.angle_beta   90.00
_cell.angle_gamma   90.00
#
_symmetry.space_group_name_H-M   'P 1'
#
loop_
_entity.id
_entity.type
_entity.pdbx_description
1 polymer ?
#
loop_
_entity_poly.entity_id
_entity_poly.type
_entity_poly.pdbx_seq_one_letter_code
_entity_poly.pdbx_strand_id
1 'polypeptide(L)' 'MIACLCRAMSLDQDEETIYADFDTDAYNDLIEYQFRNIVKLMTGLGMGESIQEKVLKELSVNLAALMVVEN' A
#
# COMPACT_ATOMS: atom_id res chain seq x y z
N MET A 1 0.34 -2.92 9.66
CA MET A 1 -0.34 -3.29 8.39
C MET A 1 -1.81 -3.53 8.60
N ILE A 2 -2.22 -4.56 9.37
CA ILE A 2 -3.66 -4.85 9.61
C ILE A 2 -4.40 -3.65 10.20
N ALA A 3 -3.88 -3.00 11.25
CA ALA A 3 -4.54 -1.84 11.87
C ALA A 3 -4.62 -0.57 10.97
N CYS A 4 -3.73 -0.41 9.99
CA CYS A 4 -3.80 0.70 9.03
C CYS A 4 -4.82 0.38 7.93
N LEU A 5 -4.89 -0.90 7.51
CA LEU A 5 -5.91 -1.38 6.57
C LEU A 5 -7.31 -1.29 7.18
N CYS A 6 -7.46 -1.62 8.48
CA CYS A 6 -8.71 -1.43 9.22
C CYS A 6 -9.08 0.04 9.47
N ARG A 7 -8.14 0.97 9.31
CA ARG A 7 -8.40 2.42 9.38
C ARG A 7 -8.77 2.97 8.00
N ALA A 8 -8.11 2.45 6.96
CA ALA A 8 -8.45 2.71 5.56
C ALA A 8 -9.80 2.11 5.14
N MET A 9 -10.28 1.09 5.87
CA MET A 9 -11.60 0.49 5.66
C MET A 9 -12.34 0.48 7.00
N SER A 10 -13.14 1.52 7.24
CA SER A 10 -14.10 1.49 8.35
C SER A 10 -15.36 0.77 7.88
N LEU A 11 -15.71 -0.32 8.56
CA LEU A 11 -16.96 -1.03 8.34
C LEU A 11 -17.93 -0.60 9.44
N ASP A 12 -18.82 0.31 9.11
CA ASP A 12 -19.98 0.60 9.96
C ASP A 12 -21.16 -0.25 9.48
N GLN A 13 -21.88 -0.83 10.41
CA GLN A 13 -23.03 -1.70 10.13
C GLN A 13 -24.26 -1.14 10.83
N ASP A 14 -25.27 -0.78 10.05
CA ASP A 14 -26.65 -0.69 10.52
C ASP A 14 -27.46 -1.91 10.04
N GLU A 15 -28.74 -1.99 10.44
CA GLU A 15 -29.58 -3.18 10.20
C GLU A 15 -29.80 -3.51 8.70
N GLU A 16 -29.49 -2.60 7.78
CA GLU A 16 -29.86 -2.72 6.36
C GLU A 16 -28.67 -2.53 5.39
N THR A 17 -27.62 -1.80 5.77
CA THR A 17 -26.51 -1.47 4.87
C THR A 17 -25.13 -1.59 5.54
N ILE A 18 -24.19 -2.24 4.86
CA ILE A 18 -22.77 -2.21 5.22
C ILE A 18 -22.15 -0.97 4.56
N TYR A 19 -21.72 0.00 5.36
CA TYR A 19 -20.96 1.14 4.87
C TYR A 19 -19.46 0.82 4.97
N ALA A 20 -18.80 0.70 3.82
CA ALA A 20 -17.35 0.69 3.74
C ALA A 20 -16.89 2.11 3.42
N ASP A 21 -16.37 2.82 4.42
CA ASP A 21 -15.69 4.11 4.18
C ASP A 21 -14.22 3.82 3.84
N PHE A 22 -13.82 4.20 2.63
CA PHE A 22 -12.44 4.03 2.16
C PHE A 22 -11.65 5.32 2.35
N ASP A 23 -10.86 5.37 3.42
CA ASP A 23 -9.93 6.47 3.68
C ASP A 23 -8.70 6.31 2.76
N THR A 24 -8.77 7.05 1.64
CA THR A 24 -7.72 7.05 0.61
C THR A 24 -6.41 7.63 1.14
N ASP A 25 -6.47 8.58 2.08
CA ASP A 25 -5.26 9.17 2.67
C ASP A 25 -4.57 8.16 3.59
N ALA A 26 -5.33 7.46 4.44
CA ALA A 26 -4.79 6.39 5.28
C ALA A 26 -4.22 5.23 4.45
N TYR A 27 -4.83 4.92 3.30
CA TYR A 27 -4.29 3.95 2.36
C TYR A 27 -2.97 4.41 1.74
N ASN A 28 -2.90 5.65 1.25
CA ASN A 28 -1.70 6.22 0.64
C ASN A 28 -0.53 6.29 1.63
N ASP A 29 -0.78 6.71 2.87
CA ASP A 29 0.21 6.73 3.95
C ASP A 29 0.77 5.33 4.24
N LEU A 30 -0.09 4.32 4.22
CA LEU A 30 0.32 2.93 4.41
C LEU A 30 1.23 2.45 3.28
N ILE A 31 0.86 2.72 2.03
CA ILE A 31 1.68 2.38 0.85
C ILE A 31 3.05 3.06 0.94
N GLU A 32 3.09 4.37 1.19
CA GLU A 32 4.35 5.10 1.30
C GLU A 32 5.24 4.55 2.42
N TYR A 33 4.65 4.21 3.57
CA TYR A 33 5.37 3.56 4.66
C TYR A 33 5.95 2.20 4.26
N GLN A 34 5.22 1.38 3.51
CA GLN A 34 5.76 0.09 3.03
C GLN A 34 6.92 0.30 2.07
N PHE A 35 6.81 1.23 1.12
CA PHE A 35 7.90 1.55 0.19
C PHE A 35 9.17 2.00 0.92
N ARG A 36 9.04 2.85 1.95
CA ARG A 36 10.18 3.24 2.81
C ARG A 36 10.84 2.06 3.50
N ASN A 37 10.07 1.09 3.99
CA ASN A 37 10.63 -0.11 4.63
C ASN A 37 11.34 -1.02 3.62
N ILE A 38 10.83 -1.13 2.39
CA ILE A 38 11.47 -1.89 1.32
C ILE A 38 12.82 -1.26 0.97
N VAL A 39 12.90 0.07 0.83
CA VAL A 39 14.18 0.78 0.62
C VAL A 39 15.18 0.51 1.76
N LYS A 40 14.73 0.60 3.02
CA LYS A 40 15.58 0.29 4.18
C LYS A 40 16.08 -1.16 4.17
N LEU A 41 15.21 -2.11 3.82
CA LEU A 41 15.57 -3.52 3.72
C LEU A 41 16.61 -3.74 2.62
N MET A 42 16.38 -3.22 1.41
CA MET A 42 17.32 -3.34 0.29
C MET A 42 18.69 -2.73 0.62
N THR A 43 18.69 -1.57 1.28
CA THR A 43 19.91 -0.92 1.77
C THR A 43 20.63 -1.79 2.81
N GLY A 44 19.88 -2.36 3.77
CA GLY A 44 20.44 -3.28 4.77
C GLY A 44 20.99 -4.59 4.19
N LEU A 45 20.45 -5.01 3.05
CA LEU A 45 20.95 -6.16 2.27
C LEU A 45 22.17 -5.81 1.39
N GLY A 46 22.63 -4.55 1.40
CA GLY A 46 23.75 -4.09 0.56
C GLY A 46 23.42 -4.06 -0.93
N MET A 47 22.14 -3.96 -1.28
CA MET A 47 21.70 -3.87 -2.67
C MET A 47 22.13 -2.53 -3.29
N GLY A 48 22.78 -2.57 -4.45
CA GLY A 48 23.21 -1.36 -5.15
C GLY A 48 22.04 -0.52 -5.66
N GLU A 49 22.21 0.81 -5.70
CA GLU A 49 21.16 1.79 -6.02
C GLU A 49 20.44 1.49 -7.35
N SER A 50 21.16 1.06 -8.38
CA SER A 50 20.57 0.73 -9.69
C SER A 50 19.61 -0.47 -9.63
N ILE A 51 19.88 -1.44 -8.76
CA ILE A 51 18.98 -2.58 -8.54
C ILE A 51 17.78 -2.13 -7.70
N GLN A 52 18.01 -1.31 -6.66
CA GLN A 52 16.92 -0.75 -5.85
C GLN A 52 15.93 0.04 -6.70
N GLU A 53 16.41 0.92 -7.58
CA GLU A 53 15.58 1.70 -8.50
C GLU A 53 14.72 0.80 -9.40
N LYS A 54 15.33 -0.25 -9.97
CA LYS A 54 14.61 -1.20 -10.82
C LYS A 54 13.48 -1.91 -10.07
N VAL A 55 13.78 -2.41 -8.86
CA VAL A 55 12.79 -3.09 -8.00
C VAL A 55 11.66 -2.15 -7.62
N LEU A 56 11.95 -0.92 -7.21
CA LEU A 56 10.92 0.07 -6.86
C LEU A 56 10.03 0.40 -8.06
N LYS A 57 10.61 0.54 -9.24
CA LYS A 57 9.86 0.82 -10.47
C LYS A 57 8.90 -0.33 -10.82
N GLU A 58 9.36 -1.57 -10.77
CA GLU A 58 8.51 -2.75 -11.01
C GLU A 58 7.41 -2.88 -9.95
N LEU A 59 7.73 -2.65 -8.67
CA LEU A 59 6.74 -2.67 -7.60
C LEU A 59 5.66 -1.60 -7.79
N SER A 60 6.03 -0.37 -8.14
CA SER A 60 5.06 0.72 -8.39
C SER A 60 4.15 0.41 -9.57
N VAL A 61 4.70 -0.12 -10.68
CA VAL A 61 3.90 -0.49 -11.86
C VAL A 61 2.93 -1.63 -11.52
N ASN A 62 3.39 -2.66 -10.80
CA ASN A 62 2.54 -3.78 -10.41
C ASN A 62 1.44 -3.35 -9.44
N LEU A 63 1.74 -2.47 -8.49
CA LEU A 63 0.74 -1.94 -7.57
C LEU A 63 -0.33 -1.15 -8.31
N ALA A 64 0.08 -0.26 -9.24
CA ALA A 64 -0.87 0.48 -10.07
C ALA A 64 -1.74 -0.44 -10.92
N ALA A 65 -1.19 -1.51 -11.49
CA ALA A 65 -1.95 -2.49 -12.27
C ALA A 65 -2.98 -3.24 -11.40
N LEU A 66 -2.64 -3.57 -10.15
CA LEU A 66 -3.56 -4.20 -9.21
C LEU A 66 -4.69 -3.27 -8.77
N MET A 67 -4.43 -1.97 -8.63
CA MET A 67 -5.45 -0.98 -8.28
C MET A 67 -6.45 -0.67 -9.41
N VAL A 68 -6.14 -1.03 -10.65
CA VAL A 68 -7.00 -0.77 -11.83
C VAL A 68 -8.03 -1.90 -12.05
N VAL A 69 -7.97 -3.00 -11.29
CA VAL A 69 -8.91 -4.13 -11.41
C VAL A 69 -9.97 -4.05 -10.32
N GLU A 70 -10.85 -3.06 -10.43
CA GLU A 70 -12.20 -3.05 -9.84
C GLU A 70 -12.99 -1.91 -10.51
N ASN A 71 -13.44 -2.16 -11.74
CA ASN A 71 -14.45 -1.38 -12.45
C ASN A 71 -15.37 -2.35 -13.20
#